data_AF-A0A7G5ZJD3-F1
#
_entry.id   AF-A0A7G5ZJD3-F1
#
_cell.length_a   1.000
_cell.length_b   1.000
_cell.length_c   1.000
_cell.angle_alpha   90.00
_cell.angle_beta   90.00
_cell.angle_gamma   90.00
#
_symmetry.space_group_name_H-M   'P 1'
#
loop_
_entity.id
_entity.type
_entity.pdbx_description
1 polymer ?
#
loop_
_entity_poly.entity_id
_entity_poly.type
_entity_poly.pdbx_seq_one_letter_code
_entity_poly.pdbx_strand_id
1 'polypeptide(L)'
;MRSDPTWRLAPGQRLMHRCHDGECVLFNDLSGDTHLLAEPALALLQALRDAPQSAAALAAADPASLPELEEVLADLAALYLIDALPC
;
A
#
# COMPACT_ATOMS: atom_id res chain seq x y z
N MET A 1 -23.13 8.52 -4.60
CA MET A 1 -22.20 7.94 -3.61
C MET A 1 -21.15 7.19 -4.40
N ARG A 2 -19.92 7.70 -4.50
CA ARG A 2 -18.82 6.84 -4.96
C ARG A 2 -18.50 5.93 -3.78
N SER A 3 -18.63 4.63 -3.96
CA SER A 3 -18.15 3.66 -2.99
C SER A 3 -16.64 3.83 -2.84
N ASP A 4 -16.14 3.76 -1.60
CA ASP A 4 -14.70 3.78 -1.31
C ASP A 4 -14.05 2.57 -1.99
N PRO A 5 -13.06 2.75 -2.89
CA PRO A 5 -12.43 1.63 -3.57
C PRO A 5 -11.82 0.64 -2.58
N THR A 6 -11.92 -0.65 -2.90
CA THR A 6 -11.19 -1.68 -2.17
C THR A 6 -9.80 -1.80 -2.78
N TRP A 7 -8.77 -1.58 -1.98
CA TRP A 7 -7.37 -1.70 -2.38
C TRP A 7 -6.89 -3.13 -2.17
N ARG A 8 -5.99 -3.59 -3.04
CA ARG A 8 -5.31 -4.89 -2.91
C ARG A 8 -3.86 -4.76 -3.31
N LEU A 9 -3.03 -5.69 -2.85
CA LEU A 9 -1.70 -5.86 -3.43
C LEU A 9 -1.81 -6.21 -4.93
N ALA A 10 -0.98 -5.60 -5.77
CA ALA A 10 -0.97 -5.89 -7.20
C ALA A 10 -0.56 -7.37 -7.43
N PRO A 11 -1.29 -8.14 -8.26
CA PRO A 11 -0.98 -9.55 -8.48
C PRO A 11 0.46 -9.77 -8.96
N GLY A 12 1.19 -10.65 -8.28
CA GLY A 12 2.58 -10.95 -8.61
C GLY A 12 3.62 -10.27 -7.70
N GLN A 13 3.22 -9.26 -6.92
CA GLN A 13 4.08 -8.68 -5.89
C GLN A 13 4.35 -9.70 -4.77
N ARG A 14 5.63 -9.90 -4.45
CA ARG A 14 6.11 -10.76 -3.37
C ARG A 14 6.49 -9.96 -2.12
N LEU A 15 6.62 -8.64 -2.29
CA LEU A 15 7.07 -7.70 -1.26
C LEU A 15 8.45 -8.04 -0.71
N MET A 16 9.42 -8.36 -1.58
CA MET A 16 10.79 -8.57 -1.12
C MET A 16 11.39 -7.23 -0.66
N HIS A 17 11.76 -7.12 0.62
CA HIS A 17 12.29 -5.90 1.19
C HIS A 17 13.43 -6.16 2.18
N ARG A 18 14.19 -5.10 2.48
CA ARG A 18 15.11 -5.02 3.61
C ARG A 18 14.94 -3.68 4.29
N CYS A 19 14.94 -3.68 5.63
CA CYS A 19 14.77 -2.46 6.40
C CYS A 19 16.01 -2.16 7.24
N HIS A 20 16.29 -0.87 7.42
CA HIS A 20 17.34 -0.33 8.28
C HIS A 20 16.93 1.06 8.75
N ASP A 21 17.04 1.34 10.05
CA ASP A 21 16.76 2.64 10.69
C ASP A 21 15.43 3.31 10.28
N GLY A 22 14.33 2.54 10.22
CA GLY A 22 13.00 3.07 9.92
C GLY A 22 12.66 3.21 8.43
N GLU A 23 13.61 2.88 7.55
CA GLU A 23 13.42 2.88 6.11
C GLU A 23 13.54 1.46 5.55
N CYS A 24 12.76 1.18 4.52
CA CYS A 24 12.70 -0.12 3.87
C CYS A 24 12.92 0.03 2.37
N VAL A 25 13.93 -0.64 1.84
CA VAL A 25 14.11 -0.79 0.40
C VAL A 25 13.27 -1.99 -0.05
N LEU A 26 12.28 -1.74 -0.89
CA LEU A 26 11.40 -2.73 -1.49
C LEU A 26 11.79 -2.96 -2.95
N PHE A 27 11.92 -4.21 -3.36
CA PHE A 27 11.99 -4.58 -4.78
C PHE A 27 10.58 -4.74 -5.36
N ASN A 28 10.30 -4.04 -6.45
CA ASN A 28 9.05 -4.10 -7.17
C ASN A 28 9.10 -5.24 -8.20
N ASP A 29 8.36 -6.32 -7.95
CA ASP A 29 8.38 -7.50 -8.82
C ASP A 29 7.80 -7.22 -10.23
N LEU A 30 7.03 -6.15 -10.40
CA LEU A 30 6.34 -5.84 -11.66
C LEU A 30 7.13 -4.87 -12.55
N SER A 31 7.81 -3.88 -11.98
CA SER A 31 8.66 -2.95 -12.75
C SER A 31 10.12 -3.39 -12.82
N GLY A 32 10.61 -4.16 -11.84
CA GLY A 32 12.02 -4.47 -11.65
C GLY A 32 12.82 -3.38 -10.92
N ASP A 33 12.17 -2.32 -10.45
CA ASP A 33 12.80 -1.23 -9.71
C ASP A 33 12.92 -1.52 -8.20
N THR A 34 13.70 -0.70 -7.50
CA THR A 34 13.71 -0.64 -6.04
C THR A 34 13.20 0.70 -5.56
N HIS A 35 12.32 0.69 -4.57
CA HIS A 35 11.76 1.90 -3.96
C HIS A 35 12.14 1.98 -2.49
N LEU A 36 12.46 3.18 -2.02
CA LEU A 36 12.60 3.47 -0.60
C LEU A 36 11.22 3.79 -0.03
N LEU A 37 10.83 3.08 1.01
CA LEU A 37 9.56 3.24 1.71
C LEU A 37 9.80 3.51 3.19
N ALA A 38 8.95 4.35 3.78
CA ALA A 38 8.86 4.43 5.24
C ALA A 38 8.17 3.17 5.80
N GLU A 39 8.46 2.83 7.06
CA GLU A 39 7.84 1.69 7.75
C GLU A 39 6.30 1.65 7.68
N PRO A 40 5.56 2.76 7.86
CA PRO A 40 4.09 2.74 7.75
C PRO A 40 3.61 2.32 6.36
N ALA A 41 4.29 2.75 5.29
CA ALA A 41 3.93 2.37 3.93
C ALA A 41 4.16 0.87 3.68
N LEU A 42 5.25 0.30 4.21
CA LEU A 42 5.46 -1.14 4.15
C LEU A 42 4.39 -1.92 4.95
N ALA A 43 4.00 -1.42 6.13
CA ALA A 43 2.96 -2.05 6.95
C ALA A 43 1.61 -2.09 6.20
N LEU A 44 1.27 -1.03 5.46
CA LEU A 44 0.08 -1.02 4.58
C LEU A 44 0.15 -2.12 3.52
N LEU A 45 1.28 -2.26 2.84
CA LEU A 45 1.47 -3.32 1.82
C LEU A 45 1.34 -4.72 2.45
N GLN A 46 1.83 -4.92 3.67
CA GLN A 46 1.68 -6.17 4.40
C GLN A 46 0.22 -6.46 4.78
N ALA A 47 -0.53 -5.44 5.24
CA ALA A 47 -1.95 -5.60 5.54
C ALA A 47 -2.76 -5.97 4.28
N LEU A 48 -2.44 -5.35 3.14
CA LEU A 48 -3.08 -5.62 1.85
C LEU A 48 -2.69 -6.97 1.24
N ARG A 49 -1.56 -7.56 1.66
CA ARG A 49 -1.17 -8.92 1.29
C ARG A 49 -2.08 -9.96 1.93
N ASP A 50 -2.54 -9.71 3.16
CA ASP A 50 -3.41 -10.64 3.88
C ASP A 50 -4.85 -10.63 3.34
N ALA A 51 -5.37 -9.44 3.03
CA ALA A 51 -6.66 -9.27 2.36
C ALA A 51 -6.81 -7.90 1.70
N PRO A 52 -7.60 -7.77 0.61
CA PRO A 52 -8.03 -6.48 0.10
C PRO A 52 -8.83 -5.69 1.15
N GLN A 53 -8.58 -4.39 1.28
CA GLN A 53 -9.20 -3.52 2.28
C GLN A 53 -9.49 -2.13 1.70
N SER A 54 -10.53 -1.45 2.20
CA SER A 54 -10.80 -0.05 1.86
C SER A 54 -9.88 0.90 2.64
N ALA A 55 -9.78 2.16 2.19
CA ALA A 55 -9.00 3.17 2.91
C ALA A 55 -9.56 3.39 4.33
N ALA A 56 -10.88 3.41 4.48
CA ALA A 56 -11.53 3.50 5.79
C ALA A 56 -11.20 2.33 6.72
N ALA A 57 -11.06 1.11 6.20
CA ALA A 57 -10.70 -0.06 7.01
C ALA A 57 -9.23 0.01 7.48
N LEU A 58 -8.34 0.45 6.60
CA LEU A 58 -6.92 0.64 6.90
C LEU A 58 -6.71 1.77 7.94
N ALA A 59 -7.50 2.84 7.89
CA ALA A 59 -7.46 3.96 8.84
C ALA A 59 -8.25 3.70 10.15
N ALA A 60 -8.80 2.50 10.38
CA ALA A 60 -9.72 2.28 11.50
C ALA A 60 -9.13 2.58 12.89
N ALA A 61 -7.80 2.41 13.05
CA ALA A 61 -7.09 2.71 14.30
C ALA A 61 -6.86 4.21 14.52
N ASP A 62 -6.78 5.00 13.44
CA ASP A 62 -6.66 6.45 13.48
C ASP A 62 -7.41 7.09 12.29
N PRO A 63 -8.74 7.29 12.42
CA PRO A 63 -9.54 7.85 11.32
C PRO A 63 -9.12 9.25 10.90
N ALA A 64 -8.37 9.99 11.74
CA ALA A 64 -7.88 11.32 11.40
C ALA A 64 -6.76 11.28 10.34
N SER A 65 -6.08 10.14 10.18
CA SER A 65 -5.01 9.95 9.18
C SER A 65 -5.55 9.61 7.79
N LEU A 66 -6.87 9.48 7.60
CA LEU A 66 -7.46 9.04 6.34
C LEU A 66 -7.03 9.87 5.11
N PRO A 67 -6.97 11.23 5.15
CA PRO A 67 -6.55 12.01 3.99
C PRO A 67 -5.10 11.72 3.56
N GLU A 68 -4.19 11.63 4.53
CA GLU A 68 -2.78 11.30 4.28
C GLU A 68 -2.65 9.86 3.76
N LEU A 69 -3.44 8.94 4.31
CA LEU A 69 -3.48 7.56 3.83
C LEU A 69 -3.95 7.45 2.38
N GLU A 70 -4.95 8.23 1.96
CA GLU A 70 -5.40 8.25 0.57
C GLU A 70 -4.29 8.71 -0.39
N GLU A 71 -3.49 9.70 0.01
CA GLU A 71 -2.32 10.14 -0.76
C GLU A 71 -1.27 9.03 -0.86
N VAL A 72 -0.94 8.36 0.26
CA VAL A 72 0.00 7.23 0.25
C VAL A 72 -0.50 6.08 -0.62
N LEU A 73 -1.79 5.75 -0.60
CA LEU A 73 -2.37 4.71 -1.46
C LEU A 73 -2.28 5.09 -2.94
N ALA A 74 -2.51 6.37 -3.27
CA ALA A 74 -2.35 6.85 -4.64
C ALA A 74 -0.90 6.72 -5.13
N ASP A 75 0.07 7.07 -4.29
CA ASP A 75 1.49 6.94 -4.61
C ASP A 75 1.89 5.47 -4.80
N LEU A 76 1.46 4.56 -3.90
CA LEU A 76 1.71 3.13 -4.03
C LEU A 76 1.07 2.54 -5.29
N ALA A 77 -0.10 3.01 -5.69
CA ALA A 77 -0.76 2.59 -6.91
C ALA A 77 -0.01 3.10 -8.16
N ALA A 78 0.50 4.34 -8.14
CA ALA A 78 1.33 4.88 -9.21
C ALA A 78 2.64 4.10 -9.41
N LEU A 79 3.13 3.43 -8.36
CA LEU A 79 4.28 2.53 -8.40
C LEU A 79 3.93 1.08 -8.81
N TYR A 80 2.67 0.77 -9.15
CA TYR A 80 2.22 -0.60 -9.45
C TYR A 80 2.42 -1.60 -8.29
N LEU A 81 2.42 -1.10 -7.04
CA LEU A 81 2.51 -1.95 -5.85
C LEU A 81 1.12 -2.44 -5.42
N ILE A 82 0.08 -1.63 -5.64
CA ILE A 82 -1.31 -1.95 -5.31
C ILE A 82 -2.25 -1.59 -6.46
N ASP A 83 -3.44 -2.20 -6.47
CA ASP A 83 -4.53 -1.87 -7.39
C ASP A 83 -5.79 -1.45 -6.62
N ALA A 84 -6.55 -0.53 -7.19
CA ALA A 84 -7.94 -0.31 -6.80
C ALA A 84 -8.85 -1.33 -7.52
N LEU A 85 -9.66 -2.06 -6.76
CA LEU A 85 -10.73 -2.88 -7.33
C LEU A 85 -11.96 -2.02 -7.63
N PRO A 86 -12.58 -2.18 -8.81
CA PRO A 86 -13.86 -1.55 -9.08
C PRO A 86 -14.92 -2.07 -8.10
N CYS A 87 -15.77 -1.15 -7.65
CA CYS A 87 -16.85 -1.41 -6.71
C CYS A 87 -18.03 -2.12 -7.38
#